data_AF-A0A2A9P8G2-F1
#
_entry.id   AF-A0A2A9P8G2-F1
#
_cell.length_a   1.000
_cell.length_b   1.000
_cell.length_c   1.000
_cell.angle_alpha   90.00
_cell.angle_beta   90.00
_cell.angle_gamma   90.00
#
_symmetry.space_group_name_H-M   'P 1'
#
loop_
_entity.id
_entity.type
_entity.pdbx_description
1 polymer ?
#
loop_
_entity_poly.entity_id
_entity_poly.type
_entity_poly.pdbx_seq_one_letter_code
_entity_poly.pdbx_strand_id
1 'polypeptide(L)'
;MSVPDEQVPVEFWTNLVLGTALILARIIVRWRTQTFRGLAVDDFLMAAVIPLSLAGAVAGYMVEADTDGLSNAGMTPDERAALDPNSLEFRLRTKGSRAHIYGWVLYTTLLWTLKLSWLFYYKRLGDRVDNMTLKVNLGFAFTAISYLVVLFAILLGCQPFSKYWQINPDPGDHCHPSESDLLAWAVLWTDMTTDLFIIAIPLPMIWRTRISRRKKIGLMVMFGGGILTVIMGALRCAFILLEGDKLGDVAARWSDREVFVAIILSTIPVLLPIIRQRFWPEKKKASISKAIYYPTTGDSTTSRTNEDATVKLRTVSRQSTGALSLDRESLWRDSDNFSLPIMINSTPLEASVMEEVSIREVKDSEEPEEGVAEVQDAGDRV
;
A
#
# COMPACT_ATOMS: atom_id res chain seq x y z
N MET A 1 26.95 -25.74 -4.86
CA MET A 1 26.12 -26.01 -6.05
C MET A 1 26.26 -24.79 -6.95
N SER A 2 27.17 -24.83 -7.93
CA SER A 2 27.45 -23.72 -8.83
C SER A 2 26.27 -23.56 -9.78
N VAL A 3 25.47 -22.52 -9.55
CA VAL A 3 24.42 -22.11 -10.50
C VAL A 3 25.16 -21.62 -11.75
N PRO A 4 24.84 -22.13 -12.96
CA PRO A 4 25.50 -21.67 -14.18
C PRO A 4 25.22 -20.19 -14.42
N ASP A 5 26.25 -19.44 -14.81
CA ASP A 5 26.27 -17.96 -14.96
C ASP A 5 25.12 -17.40 -15.82
N GLU A 6 24.54 -18.21 -16.70
CA GLU A 6 23.43 -17.81 -17.58
C GLU A 6 22.08 -17.65 -16.84
N GLN A 7 21.90 -18.25 -15.66
CA GLN A 7 20.63 -18.20 -14.93
C GLN A 7 20.48 -16.97 -14.03
N VAL A 8 21.57 -16.31 -13.68
CA VAL A 8 21.59 -15.28 -12.62
C VAL A 8 20.88 -13.99 -13.05
N PRO A 9 21.14 -13.45 -14.27
CA PRO A 9 20.41 -12.28 -14.76
C PRO A 9 18.89 -12.53 -14.89
N VAL A 10 18.49 -13.75 -15.23
CA VAL A 10 17.08 -14.11 -15.52
C VAL A 10 16.20 -13.98 -14.27
N GLU A 11 16.74 -14.26 -13.09
CA GLU A 11 16.01 -14.18 -11.82
C GLU A 11 15.53 -12.75 -11.53
N PHE A 12 16.42 -11.75 -11.61
CA PHE A 12 16.09 -10.35 -11.38
C PHE A 12 15.02 -9.84 -12.35
N TRP A 13 15.16 -10.17 -13.65
CA TRP A 13 14.17 -9.77 -14.65
C TRP A 13 12.82 -10.44 -14.42
N THR A 14 12.81 -11.70 -13.99
CA THR A 14 11.57 -12.43 -13.68
C THR A 14 10.86 -11.81 -12.48
N ASN A 15 11.58 -11.55 -11.39
CA ASN A 15 11.04 -10.90 -10.19
C ASN A 15 10.55 -9.48 -10.49
N LEU A 16 11.26 -8.72 -11.32
CA LEU A 16 10.84 -7.40 -11.77
C LEU A 16 9.52 -7.45 -12.55
N VAL A 17 9.41 -8.34 -13.54
CA VAL A 17 8.20 -8.46 -14.38
C VAL A 17 7.01 -8.90 -13.54
N LEU A 18 7.16 -9.94 -12.73
CA LEU A 18 6.09 -10.44 -11.86
C LEU A 18 5.70 -9.41 -10.80
N GLY A 19 6.67 -8.77 -10.15
CA GLY A 19 6.44 -7.73 -9.15
C GLY A 19 5.72 -6.53 -9.75
N THR A 20 6.16 -6.06 -10.92
CA THR A 20 5.50 -4.97 -11.65
C THR A 20 4.07 -5.33 -12.03
N ALA A 21 3.83 -6.55 -12.53
CA ALA A 21 2.49 -7.02 -12.86
C ALA A 21 1.56 -7.03 -11.63
N LEU A 22 2.05 -7.47 -10.46
CA LEU A 22 1.30 -7.44 -9.20
C LEU A 22 0.96 -6.01 -8.75
N ILE A 23 1.91 -5.09 -8.86
CA ILE A 23 1.72 -3.68 -8.51
C ILE A 23 0.70 -3.03 -9.46
N LEU A 24 0.84 -3.26 -10.77
CA LEU A 24 -0.12 -2.77 -11.76
C LEU A 24 -1.51 -3.34 -11.52
N ALA A 25 -1.63 -4.64 -11.23
CA ALA A 25 -2.90 -5.26 -10.87
C ALA A 25 -3.52 -4.59 -9.63
N ARG A 26 -2.72 -4.33 -8.59
CA ARG A 26 -3.16 -3.57 -7.39
C ARG A 26 -3.68 -2.19 -7.77
N ILE A 27 -2.93 -1.43 -8.57
CA ILE A 27 -3.30 -0.06 -8.97
C ILE A 27 -4.58 -0.08 -9.83
N ILE A 28 -4.69 -0.99 -10.80
CA ILE A 28 -5.88 -1.14 -11.65
C ILE A 28 -7.11 -1.49 -10.81
N VAL A 29 -6.98 -2.44 -9.88
CA VAL A 29 -8.05 -2.80 -8.94
C VAL A 29 -8.50 -1.60 -8.14
N ARG A 30 -7.56 -0.82 -7.60
CA ARG A 30 -7.89 0.36 -6.81
C ARG A 30 -8.47 1.48 -7.64
N TRP A 31 -7.99 1.70 -8.85
CA TRP A 31 -8.58 2.65 -9.78
C TRP A 31 -10.03 2.29 -10.13
N ARG A 32 -10.31 1.00 -10.36
CA ARG A 32 -11.64 0.51 -10.73
C ARG A 32 -12.62 0.54 -9.57
N THR A 33 -12.14 0.35 -8.33
CA THR A 33 -12.98 0.34 -7.13
C THR A 33 -13.13 1.73 -6.51
N GLN A 34 -12.08 2.54 -6.54
CA GLN A 34 -12.04 3.89 -5.99
C GLN A 34 -11.72 4.86 -7.14
N THR A 35 -12.72 5.63 -7.57
CA THR A 35 -12.59 6.70 -8.57
C THR A 35 -11.34 7.56 -8.32
N PHE A 36 -10.70 8.12 -9.35
CA PHE A 36 -9.38 8.81 -9.32
C PHE A 36 -9.13 9.75 -8.11
N ARG A 37 -10.15 10.45 -7.60
CA ARG A 37 -10.07 11.31 -6.39
C ARG A 37 -9.90 10.55 -5.06
N GLY A 38 -9.99 9.22 -5.08
CA GLY A 38 -9.87 8.33 -3.92
C GLY A 38 -8.55 7.55 -3.86
N LEU A 39 -7.60 7.81 -4.77
CA LEU A 39 -6.25 7.25 -4.70
C LEU A 39 -5.55 7.79 -3.45
N ALA A 40 -4.96 6.89 -2.68
CA ALA A 40 -4.32 7.20 -1.41
C ALA A 40 -2.80 7.25 -1.59
N VAL A 41 -2.10 7.84 -0.61
CA VAL A 41 -0.64 7.99 -0.65
C VAL A 41 0.07 6.64 -0.83
N ASP A 42 -0.49 5.55 -0.27
CA ASP A 42 0.07 4.21 -0.44
C ASP A 42 0.06 3.73 -1.91
N ASP A 43 -0.87 4.20 -2.74
CA ASP A 43 -0.90 3.85 -4.17
C ASP A 43 0.23 4.51 -4.95
N PHE A 44 0.52 5.78 -4.63
CA PHE A 44 1.64 6.51 -5.23
C PHE A 44 2.98 5.93 -4.80
N LEU A 45 3.12 5.52 -3.53
CA LEU A 45 4.31 4.83 -3.06
C LEU A 45 4.52 3.50 -3.79
N MET A 46 3.46 2.70 -3.97
CA MET A 46 3.57 1.46 -4.75
C MET A 46 3.88 1.72 -6.21
N ALA A 47 3.36 2.78 -6.83
CA ALA A 47 3.75 3.16 -8.18
C ALA A 47 5.24 3.55 -8.25
N ALA A 48 5.76 4.22 -7.22
CA ALA A 48 7.19 4.54 -7.10
C ALA A 48 8.09 3.31 -6.89
N VAL A 49 7.56 2.19 -6.36
CA VAL A 49 8.30 0.93 -6.25
C VAL A 49 8.66 0.37 -7.64
N ILE A 50 7.88 0.62 -8.68
CA ILE A 50 8.17 0.12 -10.04
C ILE A 50 9.51 0.65 -10.57
N PRO A 51 9.75 1.98 -10.70
CA PRO A 51 11.04 2.49 -11.16
C PRO A 51 12.19 2.16 -10.20
N LEU A 52 11.93 2.07 -8.89
CA LEU A 52 12.94 1.63 -7.91
C LEU A 52 13.35 0.17 -8.13
N SER A 53 12.39 -0.72 -8.40
CA SER A 53 12.64 -2.13 -8.67
C SER A 53 13.39 -2.31 -9.99
N LEU A 54 13.03 -1.52 -11.02
CA LEU A 54 13.75 -1.51 -12.29
C LEU A 54 15.21 -1.06 -12.09
N ALA A 55 15.42 0.03 -11.34
CA ALA A 55 16.78 0.50 -11.02
C ALA A 55 17.57 -0.55 -10.22
N GLY A 56 16.93 -1.24 -9.27
CA GLY A 56 17.54 -2.33 -8.51
C GLY A 56 17.93 -3.52 -9.38
N ALA A 57 17.05 -3.97 -10.28
CA ALA A 57 17.34 -5.04 -11.23
C ALA A 57 18.48 -4.67 -12.18
N VAL A 58 18.52 -3.42 -12.67
CA VAL A 58 19.64 -2.91 -13.47
C VAL A 58 20.94 -2.90 -12.67
N ALA A 59 20.91 -2.50 -11.38
CA ALA A 59 22.10 -2.54 -10.53
C ALA A 59 22.60 -3.97 -10.30
N GLY A 60 21.71 -4.94 -10.08
CA GLY A 60 22.05 -6.36 -9.99
C GLY A 60 22.67 -6.90 -11.28
N TYR A 61 22.04 -6.60 -12.43
CA TYR A 61 22.60 -6.91 -13.75
C TYR A 61 23.99 -6.28 -13.94
N MET A 62 24.19 -5.04 -13.49
CA MET A 62 25.47 -4.35 -13.59
C MET A 62 26.59 -5.04 -12.78
N VAL A 63 26.26 -5.64 -11.64
CA VAL A 63 27.22 -6.37 -10.80
C VAL A 63 27.56 -7.72 -11.43
N GLU A 64 26.54 -8.48 -11.83
CA GLU A 64 26.75 -9.86 -12.26
C GLU A 64 27.22 -9.96 -13.70
N ALA A 65 26.51 -9.34 -14.66
CA ALA A 65 26.79 -9.52 -16.09
C ALA A 65 27.83 -8.54 -16.63
N ASP A 66 27.83 -7.31 -16.13
CA ASP A 66 28.68 -6.23 -16.65
C ASP A 66 30.05 -6.17 -15.99
N THR A 67 30.20 -6.79 -14.80
CA THR A 67 31.45 -6.83 -14.04
C THR A 67 31.92 -8.23 -13.70
N ASP A 68 31.26 -9.28 -14.21
CA ASP A 68 31.55 -10.69 -13.88
C ASP A 68 31.53 -10.96 -12.36
N GLY A 69 30.69 -10.24 -11.61
CA GLY A 69 30.67 -10.27 -10.15
C GLY A 69 31.90 -9.64 -9.46
N LEU A 70 32.85 -9.10 -10.23
CA LEU A 70 34.10 -8.58 -9.70
C LEU A 70 33.90 -7.25 -8.96
N SER A 71 34.43 -7.18 -7.75
CA SER A 71 34.54 -5.93 -6.97
C SER A 71 35.89 -5.85 -6.25
N ASN A 72 36.13 -4.79 -5.49
CA ASN A 72 37.31 -4.67 -4.62
C ASN A 72 37.20 -5.48 -3.32
N ALA A 73 36.04 -6.09 -3.08
CA ALA A 73 35.78 -7.00 -1.98
C ALA A 73 36.53 -8.35 -2.19
N GLY A 74 37.05 -8.94 -1.12
CA GLY A 74 37.65 -10.28 -1.12
C GLY A 74 38.97 -10.48 -1.79
N MET A 75 39.62 -9.38 -2.18
CA MET A 75 40.96 -9.46 -2.73
C MET A 75 41.98 -9.64 -1.61
N THR A 76 42.84 -10.64 -1.76
CA THR A 76 44.01 -10.80 -0.91
C THR A 76 44.99 -9.63 -1.11
N PRO A 77 45.85 -9.33 -0.10
CA PRO A 77 46.87 -8.30 -0.25
C PRO A 77 47.79 -8.52 -1.47
N ASP A 78 48.10 -9.78 -1.78
CA ASP A 78 48.95 -10.15 -2.91
C ASP A 78 48.24 -9.91 -4.25
N GLU A 79 46.95 -10.25 -4.37
CA GLU A 79 46.15 -9.96 -5.57
C GLU A 79 46.00 -8.45 -5.80
N ARG A 80 45.81 -7.66 -4.73
CA ARG A 80 45.74 -6.18 -4.82
C ARG A 80 47.07 -5.57 -5.28
N ALA A 81 48.19 -6.11 -4.81
CA ALA A 81 49.52 -5.64 -5.18
C ALA A 81 49.92 -6.06 -6.61
N ALA A 82 49.48 -7.24 -7.05
CA ALA A 82 49.77 -7.77 -8.38
C ALA A 82 48.89 -7.19 -9.50
N LEU A 83 47.73 -6.62 -9.17
CA LEU A 83 46.79 -6.12 -10.15
C LEU A 83 47.31 -4.86 -10.87
N ASP A 84 47.44 -4.94 -12.20
CA ASP A 84 47.81 -3.80 -13.04
C ASP A 84 46.67 -2.75 -13.06
N PRO A 85 46.93 -1.48 -12.69
CA PRO A 85 45.94 -0.40 -12.76
C PRO A 85 45.36 -0.14 -14.15
N ASN A 86 46.04 -0.55 -15.23
CA ASN A 86 45.55 -0.37 -16.60
C ASN A 86 44.79 -1.59 -17.15
N SER A 87 44.69 -2.67 -16.37
CA SER A 87 44.01 -3.89 -16.79
C SER A 87 42.50 -3.72 -16.91
N LEU A 88 41.88 -4.58 -17.72
CA LEU A 88 40.42 -4.68 -17.79
C LEU A 88 39.84 -5.06 -16.41
N GLU A 89 40.47 -5.98 -15.70
CA GLU A 89 40.04 -6.43 -14.37
C GLU A 89 39.97 -5.28 -13.37
N PHE A 90 40.98 -4.40 -13.33
CA PHE A 90 40.96 -3.22 -12.47
C PHE A 90 39.73 -2.32 -12.74
N ARG A 91 39.39 -2.14 -14.02
CA ARG A 91 38.20 -1.37 -14.42
C ARG A 91 36.91 -2.05 -14.01
N LEU A 92 36.80 -3.38 -14.20
CA LEU A 92 35.61 -4.15 -13.83
C LEU A 92 35.39 -4.11 -12.32
N ARG A 93 36.43 -4.36 -11.52
CA ARG A 93 36.38 -4.28 -10.05
C ARG A 93 35.96 -2.89 -9.56
N THR A 94 36.54 -1.83 -10.12
CA THR A 94 36.16 -0.46 -9.77
C THR A 94 34.69 -0.17 -10.10
N LYS A 95 34.22 -0.64 -11.26
CA LYS A 95 32.81 -0.49 -11.69
C LYS A 95 31.88 -1.31 -10.78
N GLY A 96 32.26 -2.53 -10.42
CA GLY A 96 31.45 -3.43 -9.59
C GLY A 96 31.33 -2.94 -8.15
N SER A 97 32.40 -2.37 -7.59
CA SER A 97 32.33 -1.70 -6.27
C SER A 97 31.36 -0.52 -6.25
N ARG A 98 31.31 0.27 -7.33
CA ARG A 98 30.32 1.37 -7.45
C ARG A 98 28.90 0.83 -7.60
N ALA A 99 28.72 -0.19 -8.45
CA ALA A 99 27.43 -0.84 -8.65
C ALA A 99 26.87 -1.44 -7.36
N HIS A 100 27.72 -2.04 -6.52
CA HIS A 100 27.33 -2.52 -5.18
C HIS A 100 26.76 -1.40 -4.30
N ILE A 101 27.43 -0.25 -4.19
CA ILE A 101 26.91 0.87 -3.38
C ILE A 101 25.53 1.32 -3.89
N TYR A 102 25.37 1.45 -5.21
CA TYR A 102 24.08 1.80 -5.80
C TYR A 102 23.01 0.76 -5.48
N GLY A 103 23.35 -0.53 -5.58
CA GLY A 103 22.48 -1.64 -5.23
C GLY A 103 22.01 -1.57 -3.78
N TRP A 104 22.93 -1.35 -2.83
CA TRP A 104 22.61 -1.22 -1.40
C TRP A 104 21.67 -0.05 -1.11
N VAL A 105 21.93 1.13 -1.70
CA VAL A 105 21.05 2.30 -1.53
C VAL A 105 19.66 2.01 -2.10
N LEU A 106 19.57 1.48 -3.33
CA LEU A 106 18.31 1.17 -3.98
C LEU A 106 17.50 0.13 -3.20
N TYR A 107 18.16 -0.93 -2.75
CA TYR A 107 17.57 -1.97 -1.90
C TYR A 107 16.96 -1.39 -0.63
N THR A 108 17.74 -0.59 0.13
CA THR A 108 17.25 0.06 1.35
C THR A 108 16.09 1.01 1.04
N THR A 109 16.19 1.87 0.02
CA THR A 109 15.11 2.78 -0.35
C THR A 109 13.83 2.02 -0.73
N LEU A 110 13.95 0.91 -1.43
CA LEU A 110 12.82 0.11 -1.87
C LEU A 110 12.09 -0.55 -0.68
N LEU A 111 12.82 -1.24 0.20
CA LEU A 111 12.23 -1.85 1.41
C LEU A 111 11.55 -0.81 2.31
N TRP A 112 12.19 0.33 2.54
CA TRP A 112 11.59 1.39 3.35
C TRP A 112 10.37 2.03 2.68
N THR A 113 10.35 2.14 1.35
CA THR A 113 9.16 2.59 0.61
C THR A 113 7.98 1.63 0.80
N LEU A 114 8.24 0.31 0.79
CA LEU A 114 7.22 -0.70 1.07
C LEU A 114 6.70 -0.60 2.51
N LYS A 115 7.59 -0.43 3.50
CA LYS A 115 7.23 -0.19 4.90
C LYS A 115 6.36 1.05 5.08
N LEU A 116 6.70 2.15 4.39
CA LEU A 116 5.88 3.37 4.39
C LEU A 116 4.49 3.13 3.77
N SER A 117 4.40 2.38 2.66
CA SER A 117 3.11 1.98 2.08
C SER A 117 2.22 1.24 3.09
N TRP A 118 2.80 0.33 3.89
CA TRP A 118 2.08 -0.35 4.98
C TRP A 118 1.61 0.60 6.08
N LEU A 119 2.45 1.55 6.49
CA LEU A 119 2.07 2.54 7.49
C LEU A 119 0.93 3.46 7.03
N PHE A 120 0.96 3.89 5.76
CA PHE A 120 -0.16 4.64 5.17
C PHE A 120 -1.43 3.80 5.07
N TYR A 121 -1.30 2.51 4.72
CA TYR A 121 -2.41 1.57 4.74
C TYR A 121 -3.02 1.44 6.14
N TYR A 122 -2.19 1.33 7.18
CA TYR A 122 -2.63 1.27 8.57
C TYR A 122 -3.21 2.57 9.07
N LYS A 123 -2.67 3.73 8.68
CA LYS A 123 -3.26 5.04 9.01
C LYS A 123 -4.72 5.09 8.58
N ARG A 124 -4.98 4.75 7.31
CA ARG A 124 -6.34 4.73 6.76
C ARG A 124 -7.25 3.70 7.44
N LEU A 125 -6.72 2.55 7.85
CA LEU A 125 -7.49 1.55 8.58
C LEU A 125 -7.81 2.02 10.01
N GLY A 126 -6.87 2.73 10.63
CA GLY A 126 -6.90 3.21 12.01
C GLY A 126 -7.69 4.48 12.26
N ASP A 127 -7.97 5.29 11.23
CA ASP A 127 -8.86 6.47 11.35
C ASP A 127 -10.27 6.13 11.87
N ARG A 128 -10.61 4.84 11.96
CA ARG A 128 -11.89 4.33 12.47
C ARG A 128 -11.81 3.72 13.87
N VAL A 129 -10.63 3.67 14.48
CA VAL A 129 -10.37 2.98 15.76
C VAL A 129 -9.53 3.87 16.67
N ASP A 130 -10.14 4.32 17.77
CA ASP A 130 -9.47 5.15 18.78
C ASP A 130 -8.21 4.46 19.33
N ASN A 131 -7.10 5.21 19.40
CA ASN A 131 -5.73 4.80 19.82
C ASN A 131 -4.83 4.13 18.77
N MET A 132 -5.24 4.02 17.49
CA MET A 132 -4.35 3.50 16.44
C MET A 132 -3.44 4.59 15.83
N THR A 133 -3.91 5.83 15.78
CA THR A 133 -3.19 6.97 15.16
C THR A 133 -1.83 7.23 15.81
N LEU A 134 -1.73 7.17 17.15
CA LEU A 134 -0.47 7.37 17.85
C LEU A 134 0.57 6.30 17.46
N LYS A 135 0.18 5.03 17.42
CA LYS A 135 1.08 3.91 17.07
C LYS A 135 1.56 4.00 15.63
N VAL A 136 0.68 4.40 14.72
CA VAL A 136 1.03 4.60 13.31
C VAL A 136 1.99 5.79 13.14
N ASN A 137 1.76 6.91 13.85
CA ASN A 137 2.66 8.06 13.82
C ASN A 137 4.04 7.73 14.41
N LEU A 138 4.09 6.95 15.50
CA LEU A 138 5.36 6.40 16.01
C LEU A 138 6.03 5.49 14.99
N GLY A 139 5.26 4.69 14.25
CA GLY A 139 5.78 3.86 13.15
C GLY A 139 6.39 4.68 12.02
N PHE A 140 5.77 5.79 11.63
CA PHE A 140 6.35 6.73 10.65
C PHE A 140 7.67 7.32 11.14
N ALA A 141 7.72 7.81 12.39
CA ALA A 141 8.94 8.35 12.97
C ALA A 141 10.05 7.27 13.04
N PHE A 142 9.72 6.07 13.51
CA PHE A 142 10.68 4.98 13.63
C PHE A 142 11.22 4.53 12.27
N THR A 143 10.34 4.40 11.27
CA THR A 143 10.74 4.01 9.89
C THR A 143 11.59 5.10 9.23
N ALA A 144 11.27 6.37 9.43
CA ALA A 144 12.06 7.48 8.90
C ALA A 144 13.45 7.55 9.55
N ILE A 145 13.53 7.40 10.89
CA ILE A 145 14.80 7.41 11.62
C ILE A 145 15.66 6.22 11.20
N SER A 146 15.09 5.01 11.15
CA SER A 146 15.84 3.81 10.74
C SER A 146 16.34 3.91 9.30
N TYR A 147 15.57 4.51 8.40
CA TYR A 147 16.00 4.77 7.02
C TYR A 147 17.23 5.66 6.99
N LEU A 148 17.18 6.79 7.71
CA LEU A 148 18.28 7.77 7.74
C LEU A 148 19.53 7.17 8.38
N VAL A 149 19.38 6.36 9.44
CA VAL A 149 20.50 5.66 10.07
C VAL A 149 21.19 4.73 9.07
N VAL A 150 20.43 3.89 8.36
CA VAL A 150 21.01 2.98 7.36
C VAL A 150 21.59 3.75 6.18
N LEU A 151 20.88 4.74 5.65
CA LEU A 151 21.35 5.53 4.52
C LEU A 151 22.65 6.25 4.85
N PHE A 152 22.77 6.86 6.03
CA PHE A 152 24.02 7.49 6.46
C PHE A 152 25.11 6.47 6.77
N ALA A 153 24.78 5.27 7.28
CA ALA A 153 25.77 4.21 7.43
C ALA A 153 26.36 3.79 6.07
N ILE A 154 25.54 3.71 5.02
CA ILE A 154 26.00 3.40 3.66
C ILE A 154 26.82 4.56 3.08
N LEU A 155 26.34 5.80 3.17
CA LEU A 155 26.99 6.94 2.49
C LEU A 155 28.22 7.48 3.24
N LEU A 156 28.21 7.42 4.56
CA LEU A 156 29.26 7.98 5.42
C LEU A 156 30.15 6.90 6.07
N GLY A 157 29.85 5.62 5.87
CA GLY A 157 30.60 4.50 6.46
C GLY A 157 32.09 4.47 6.09
N CYS A 158 32.44 4.93 4.90
CA CYS A 158 33.81 5.03 4.43
C CYS A 158 34.18 6.45 4.03
N GLN A 159 35.25 7.01 4.60
CA GLN A 159 35.72 8.38 4.33
C GLN A 159 37.22 8.43 3.95
N PRO A 160 37.60 9.14 2.87
CA PRO A 160 36.73 9.79 1.88
C PRO A 160 35.90 8.79 1.06
N PHE A 161 34.75 9.22 0.54
CA PHE A 161 33.81 8.36 -0.20
C PHE A 161 34.44 7.62 -1.38
N SER A 162 35.52 8.17 -1.97
CA SER A 162 36.26 7.52 -3.05
C SER A 162 36.93 6.21 -2.68
N LYS A 163 37.12 5.93 -1.37
CA LYS A 163 37.73 4.69 -0.89
C LYS A 163 36.85 3.46 -1.12
N TYR A 164 35.54 3.63 -1.30
CA TYR A 164 34.64 2.50 -1.57
C TYR A 164 35.01 1.70 -2.84
N TRP A 165 35.66 2.34 -3.81
CA TRP A 165 36.14 1.68 -5.03
C TRP A 165 37.67 1.76 -5.17
N GLN A 166 38.38 1.97 -4.05
CA GLN A 166 39.83 1.89 -4.02
C GLN A 166 40.25 0.42 -3.97
N ILE A 167 41.23 0.05 -4.81
CA ILE A 167 41.76 -1.32 -4.87
C ILE A 167 43.07 -1.44 -4.08
N ASN A 168 43.98 -0.48 -4.25
CA ASN A 168 45.27 -0.47 -3.56
C ASN A 168 45.65 0.99 -3.19
N PRO A 169 46.11 1.30 -1.96
CA PRO A 169 46.16 0.43 -0.77
C PRO A 169 44.78 -0.03 -0.30
N ASP A 170 44.73 -1.09 0.50
CA ASP A 170 43.49 -1.61 1.09
C ASP A 170 42.75 -0.53 1.91
N PRO A 171 41.49 -0.19 1.57
CA PRO A 171 40.70 0.75 2.37
C PRO A 171 40.15 0.14 3.68
N GLY A 172 40.23 -1.18 3.86
CA GLY A 172 39.75 -1.95 5.01
C GLY A 172 38.29 -2.39 4.91
N ASP A 173 37.93 -3.45 5.64
CA ASP A 173 36.64 -4.16 5.57
C ASP A 173 35.41 -3.26 5.72
N HIS A 174 35.50 -2.22 6.54
CA HIS A 174 34.41 -1.25 6.74
C HIS A 174 34.04 -0.45 5.47
N CYS A 175 34.96 -0.37 4.51
CA CYS A 175 34.78 0.29 3.22
C CYS A 175 34.25 -0.63 2.12
N HIS A 176 33.90 -1.88 2.45
CA HIS A 176 33.31 -2.84 1.53
C HIS A 176 31.88 -3.17 1.98
N PRO A 177 30.82 -2.62 1.34
CA PRO A 177 29.44 -2.85 1.79
C PRO A 177 29.05 -4.33 1.86
N SER A 178 29.62 -5.16 0.99
CA SER A 178 29.35 -6.59 0.92
C SER A 178 30.06 -7.43 2.00
N GLU A 179 31.10 -6.89 2.65
CA GLU A 179 31.88 -7.58 3.71
C GLU A 179 31.78 -6.89 5.08
N SER A 180 31.29 -5.65 5.13
CA SER A 180 31.25 -4.87 6.36
C SER A 180 30.25 -5.47 7.35
N ASP A 181 30.75 -6.24 8.32
CA ASP A 181 29.98 -6.81 9.43
C ASP A 181 29.11 -5.76 10.11
N LEU A 182 29.69 -4.58 10.38
CA LEU A 182 28.99 -3.47 11.02
C LEU A 182 27.77 -3.02 10.20
N LEU A 183 27.94 -2.88 8.89
CA LEU A 183 26.84 -2.48 8.00
C LEU A 183 25.80 -3.59 7.89
N ALA A 184 26.24 -4.84 7.74
CA ALA A 184 25.35 -6.00 7.66
C ALA A 184 24.47 -6.12 8.91
N TRP A 185 25.05 -6.04 10.11
CA TRP A 185 24.31 -6.05 11.37
C TRP A 185 23.41 -4.82 11.52
N ALA A 186 23.90 -3.62 11.19
CA ALA A 186 23.10 -2.40 11.29
C ALA A 186 21.84 -2.49 10.41
N VAL A 187 21.97 -2.94 9.17
CA VAL A 187 20.83 -3.14 8.27
C VAL A 187 19.91 -4.25 8.77
N LEU A 188 20.44 -5.39 9.21
CA LEU A 188 19.61 -6.48 9.74
C LEU A 188 18.74 -6.04 10.91
N TRP A 189 19.36 -5.43 11.93
CA TRP A 189 18.66 -5.06 13.15
C TRP A 189 17.64 -3.97 12.90
N THR A 190 17.98 -2.94 12.12
CA THR A 190 17.05 -1.86 11.78
C THR A 190 15.89 -2.38 10.93
N ASP A 191 16.16 -3.23 9.94
CA ASP A 191 15.14 -3.81 9.09
C ASP A 191 14.21 -4.75 9.88
N MET A 192 14.78 -5.68 10.65
CA MET A 192 14.01 -6.62 11.47
C MET A 192 13.15 -5.92 12.52
N THR A 193 13.73 -4.96 13.27
CA THR A 193 12.97 -4.26 14.32
C THR A 193 11.85 -3.40 13.76
N THR A 194 12.07 -2.78 12.59
CA THR A 194 11.02 -1.99 11.92
C THR A 194 9.89 -2.87 11.39
N ASP A 195 10.21 -4.04 10.84
CA ASP A 195 9.20 -5.02 10.41
C ASP A 195 8.36 -5.52 11.58
N LEU A 196 9.02 -5.96 12.66
CA LEU A 196 8.33 -6.41 13.88
C LEU A 196 7.44 -5.32 14.47
N PHE A 197 7.91 -4.06 14.47
CA PHE A 197 7.11 -2.93 14.94
C PHE A 197 5.86 -2.73 14.08
N ILE A 198 6.00 -2.70 12.75
CA ILE A 198 4.90 -2.49 11.81
C ILE A 198 3.85 -3.61 11.92
N ILE A 199 4.31 -4.87 11.99
CA ILE A 199 3.45 -6.06 12.21
C ILE A 199 2.70 -5.93 13.54
N ALA A 200 3.34 -5.41 14.59
CA ALA A 200 2.72 -5.30 15.92
C ALA A 200 1.60 -4.26 16.00
N ILE A 201 1.54 -3.28 15.09
CA ILE A 201 0.56 -2.18 15.14
C ILE A 201 -0.89 -2.69 15.23
N PRO A 202 -1.38 -3.60 14.37
CA PRO A 202 -2.78 -3.99 14.37
C PRO A 202 -3.07 -5.22 15.25
N LEU A 203 -2.06 -5.92 15.78
CA LEU A 203 -2.26 -7.12 16.61
C LEU A 203 -3.17 -6.86 17.84
N PRO A 204 -2.97 -5.79 18.64
CA PRO A 204 -3.83 -5.53 19.79
C PRO A 204 -5.29 -5.28 19.39
N MET A 205 -5.53 -4.65 18.24
CA MET A 205 -6.88 -4.40 17.72
C MET A 205 -7.59 -5.72 17.40
N ILE A 206 -6.86 -6.65 16.77
CA ILE A 206 -7.41 -7.93 16.31
C ILE A 206 -7.75 -8.84 17.48
N TRP A 207 -6.95 -8.78 18.55
CA TRP A 207 -7.17 -9.61 19.72
C TRP A 207 -8.39 -9.15 20.53
N ARG A 208 -8.69 -7.85 20.52
CA ARG A 208 -9.87 -7.29 21.20
C ARG A 208 -11.15 -7.41 20.39
N THR A 209 -11.06 -7.50 19.06
CA THR A 209 -12.24 -7.48 18.18
C THR A 209 -12.78 -8.89 17.92
N ARG A 210 -14.10 -9.08 18.07
CA ARG A 210 -14.81 -10.32 17.73
C ARG A 210 -14.97 -10.50 16.21
N ILE A 211 -13.88 -10.86 15.54
CA ILE A 211 -13.83 -11.09 14.10
C ILE A 211 -14.12 -12.57 13.79
N SER A 212 -14.85 -12.85 12.70
CA SER A 212 -15.11 -14.23 12.25
C SER A 212 -13.80 -14.98 11.95
N ARG A 213 -13.75 -16.29 12.24
CA ARG A 213 -12.51 -17.11 12.13
C ARG A 213 -11.83 -16.99 10.76
N ARG A 214 -12.62 -16.88 9.67
CA ARG A 214 -12.11 -16.72 8.30
C ARG A 214 -11.36 -15.42 8.09
N LYS A 215 -11.89 -14.30 8.59
CA LYS A 215 -11.24 -12.98 8.51
C LYS A 215 -10.00 -12.94 9.42
N LYS A 216 -10.03 -13.61 10.56
CA LYS A 216 -8.87 -13.76 11.46
C LYS A 216 -7.71 -14.51 10.79
N ILE A 217 -7.99 -15.56 10.01
CA ILE A 217 -6.96 -16.29 9.25
C ILE A 217 -6.32 -15.39 8.18
N GLY A 218 -7.12 -14.65 7.39
CA GLY A 218 -6.56 -13.74 6.37
C GLY A 218 -5.64 -12.67 6.97
N LEU A 219 -5.99 -12.18 8.16
CA LEU A 219 -5.18 -11.22 8.89
C LEU A 219 -3.89 -11.85 9.45
N MET A 220 -3.96 -13.08 9.96
CA MET A 220 -2.77 -13.83 10.38
C MET A 220 -1.81 -14.11 9.22
N VAL A 221 -2.33 -14.42 8.02
CA VAL A 221 -1.50 -14.60 6.81
C VAL A 221 -0.77 -13.29 6.45
N MET A 222 -1.46 -12.15 6.55
CA MET A 222 -0.82 -10.83 6.32
C MET A 222 0.31 -10.55 7.33
N PHE A 223 0.15 -10.88 8.61
CA PHE A 223 1.23 -10.72 9.60
C PHE A 223 2.35 -11.73 9.46
N GLY A 224 2.03 -12.96 9.07
CA GLY A 224 3.03 -13.98 8.76
C GLY A 224 3.99 -13.53 7.66
N GLY A 225 3.51 -12.68 6.74
CA GLY A 225 4.33 -12.06 5.73
C GLY A 225 5.54 -11.29 6.26
N GLY A 226 5.35 -10.45 7.28
CA GLY A 226 6.47 -9.71 7.84
C GLY A 226 7.44 -10.57 8.66
N ILE A 227 7.04 -11.78 9.06
CA ILE A 227 7.98 -12.77 9.61
C ILE A 227 8.82 -13.37 8.48
N LEU A 228 8.22 -13.59 7.29
CA LEU A 228 8.96 -14.07 6.13
C LEU A 228 10.03 -13.07 5.68
N THR A 229 9.74 -11.76 5.66
CA THR A 229 10.75 -10.74 5.34
C THR A 229 11.90 -10.75 6.35
N VAL A 230 11.60 -10.82 7.65
CA VAL A 230 12.63 -10.98 8.71
C VAL A 230 13.51 -12.22 8.48
N ILE A 231 12.93 -13.36 8.08
CA ILE A 231 13.70 -14.58 7.78
C ILE A 231 14.60 -14.37 6.57
N MET A 232 14.10 -13.74 5.50
CA MET A 232 14.90 -13.45 4.30
C MET A 232 16.08 -12.52 4.64
N GLY A 233 15.85 -11.45 5.39
CA GLY A 233 16.90 -10.54 5.85
C GLY A 233 17.95 -11.24 6.73
N ALA A 234 17.51 -12.14 7.61
CA ALA A 234 18.41 -12.97 8.43
C ALA A 234 19.26 -13.92 7.58
N LEU A 235 18.68 -14.55 6.55
CA LEU A 235 19.42 -15.39 5.59
C LEU A 235 20.47 -14.58 4.83
N ARG A 236 20.10 -13.39 4.32
CA ARG A 236 21.03 -12.47 3.66
C ARG A 236 22.24 -12.15 4.55
N CYS A 237 22.00 -11.81 5.82
CA CYS A 237 23.08 -11.53 6.76
C CYS A 237 23.89 -12.77 7.13
N ALA A 238 23.27 -13.94 7.24
CA ALA A 238 24.02 -15.19 7.44
C ALA A 238 25.02 -15.43 6.31
N PHE A 239 24.65 -15.17 5.05
CA PHE A 239 25.57 -15.31 3.92
C PHE A 239 26.72 -14.29 3.94
N ILE A 240 26.42 -13.03 4.28
CA ILE A 240 27.45 -11.99 4.41
C ILE A 240 28.46 -12.35 5.52
N LEU A 241 27.98 -12.82 6.66
CA LEU A 241 28.81 -13.05 7.86
C LEU A 241 29.52 -14.41 7.90
N LEU A 242 28.96 -15.45 7.27
CA LEU A 242 29.51 -16.83 7.36
C LEU A 242 30.40 -17.20 6.18
N GLU A 243 30.16 -16.65 5.00
CA GLU A 243 30.80 -17.11 3.75
C GLU A 243 31.57 -16.00 3.00
N GLY A 244 31.49 -14.74 3.46
CA GLY A 244 32.25 -13.62 2.91
C GLY A 244 32.14 -13.48 1.38
N ASP A 245 33.25 -13.15 0.73
CA ASP A 245 33.31 -12.72 -0.68
C ASP A 245 32.92 -13.74 -1.73
N LYS A 246 32.94 -15.03 -1.40
CA LYS A 246 32.53 -16.07 -2.35
C LYS A 246 31.03 -16.00 -2.68
N LEU A 247 30.27 -15.22 -1.90
CA LEU A 247 28.81 -15.18 -1.94
C LEU A 247 28.20 -13.76 -1.99
N GLY A 248 28.95 -12.72 -2.35
CA GLY A 248 28.39 -11.37 -2.56
C GLY A 248 27.18 -11.37 -3.51
N ASP A 249 27.28 -12.10 -4.62
CA ASP A 249 26.19 -12.29 -5.58
C ASP A 249 25.01 -13.04 -4.96
N VAL A 250 25.27 -14.02 -4.09
CA VAL A 250 24.20 -14.76 -3.39
C VAL A 250 23.47 -13.83 -2.42
N ALA A 251 24.17 -12.94 -1.72
CA ALA A 251 23.54 -11.94 -0.87
C ALA A 251 22.66 -10.96 -1.67
N ALA A 252 23.10 -10.53 -2.86
CA ALA A 252 22.31 -9.70 -3.76
C ALA A 252 21.02 -10.41 -4.20
N ARG A 253 21.08 -11.69 -4.54
CA ARG A 253 19.91 -12.51 -4.91
C ARG A 253 18.91 -12.67 -3.77
N TRP A 254 19.39 -12.90 -2.55
CA TRP A 254 18.49 -12.94 -1.39
C TRP A 254 17.82 -11.60 -1.11
N SER A 255 18.53 -10.49 -1.36
CA SER A 255 17.98 -9.13 -1.25
C SER A 255 16.85 -8.90 -2.27
N ASP A 256 17.01 -9.35 -3.52
CA ASP A 256 15.97 -9.28 -4.55
C ASP A 256 14.74 -10.14 -4.21
N ARG A 257 14.96 -11.37 -3.70
CA ARG A 257 13.88 -12.25 -3.23
C ARG A 257 13.10 -11.63 -2.07
N GLU A 258 13.79 -11.02 -1.13
CA GLU A 258 13.19 -10.33 0.01
C GLU A 258 12.27 -9.20 -0.45
N VAL A 259 12.76 -8.37 -1.36
CA VAL A 259 11.98 -7.30 -2.00
C VAL A 259 10.75 -7.87 -2.72
N PHE A 260 10.92 -8.93 -3.52
CA PHE A 260 9.82 -9.56 -4.25
C PHE A 260 8.74 -10.10 -3.32
N VAL A 261 9.13 -10.78 -2.24
CA VAL A 261 8.21 -11.24 -1.19
C VAL A 261 7.50 -10.05 -0.53
N ALA A 262 8.22 -8.98 -0.20
CA ALA A 262 7.63 -7.78 0.38
C ALA A 262 6.60 -7.11 -0.57
N ILE A 263 6.82 -7.13 -1.89
CA ILE A 263 5.86 -6.66 -2.90
C ILE A 263 4.60 -7.55 -2.90
N ILE A 264 4.75 -8.87 -2.90
CA ILE A 264 3.63 -9.82 -2.83
C ILE A 264 2.79 -9.53 -1.58
N LEU A 265 3.44 -9.44 -0.42
CA LEU A 265 2.76 -9.21 0.85
C LEU A 265 2.03 -7.87 0.87
N SER A 266 2.63 -6.83 0.27
CA SER A 266 2.02 -5.51 0.16
C SER A 266 0.81 -5.49 -0.79
N THR A 267 0.75 -6.37 -1.79
CA THR A 267 -0.33 -6.39 -2.79
C THR A 267 -1.52 -7.28 -2.40
N ILE A 268 -1.26 -8.37 -1.65
CA ILE A 268 -2.29 -9.32 -1.18
C ILE A 268 -3.52 -8.63 -0.55
N PRO A 269 -3.40 -7.69 0.41
CA PRO A 269 -4.56 -7.15 1.14
C PRO A 269 -5.59 -6.48 0.24
N VAL A 270 -5.10 -5.86 -0.84
CA VAL A 270 -5.93 -5.15 -1.82
C VAL A 270 -6.57 -6.12 -2.82
N LEU A 271 -5.86 -7.18 -3.20
CA LEU A 271 -6.34 -8.15 -4.19
C LEU A 271 -7.26 -9.21 -3.59
N LEU A 272 -7.12 -9.54 -2.30
CA LEU A 272 -7.89 -10.58 -1.60
C LEU A 272 -9.41 -10.49 -1.77
N PRO A 273 -10.06 -9.31 -1.65
CA PRO A 273 -11.52 -9.21 -1.80
C PRO A 273 -12.00 -9.62 -3.20
N ILE A 274 -11.27 -9.25 -4.24
CA ILE A 274 -11.63 -9.54 -5.63
C ILE A 274 -11.39 -11.00 -5.96
N ILE A 275 -10.26 -11.55 -5.52
CA ILE A 275 -9.95 -12.98 -5.66
C ILE A 275 -11.07 -13.79 -4.97
N ARG A 276 -11.47 -13.41 -3.76
CA ARG A 276 -12.56 -14.08 -3.04
C ARG A 276 -13.88 -14.00 -3.81
N GLN A 277 -14.26 -12.84 -4.35
CA GLN A 277 -15.50 -12.69 -5.12
C GLN A 277 -15.50 -13.52 -6.40
N ARG A 278 -14.36 -13.61 -7.10
CA ARG A 278 -14.25 -14.33 -8.37
C ARG A 278 -14.19 -15.84 -8.19
N PHE A 279 -13.39 -16.32 -7.23
CA PHE A 279 -13.13 -17.76 -7.05
C PHE A 279 -14.02 -18.42 -5.99
N TRP A 280 -14.61 -17.64 -5.09
CA TRP A 280 -15.52 -18.15 -4.06
C TRP A 280 -16.76 -17.26 -3.93
N PRO A 281 -17.60 -17.14 -4.98
CA PRO A 281 -18.83 -16.37 -4.90
C PRO A 281 -19.71 -16.97 -3.80
N GLU A 282 -19.98 -16.20 -2.76
CA GLU A 282 -20.93 -16.62 -1.73
C GLU A 282 -22.30 -16.76 -2.39
N LYS A 283 -22.85 -17.99 -2.38
CA LYS A 283 -24.22 -18.23 -2.81
C LYS A 283 -25.13 -17.40 -1.90
N LYS A 284 -25.64 -16.26 -2.39
CA LYS A 284 -26.65 -15.47 -1.67
C LYS A 284 -27.80 -16.43 -1.34
N LYS A 285 -28.02 -16.71 -0.06
CA LYS A 285 -29.25 -17.38 0.36
C LYS A 285 -30.38 -16.44 0.00
N ALA A 286 -31.24 -16.83 -0.93
CA ALA A 286 -32.45 -16.08 -1.23
C ALA A 286 -33.19 -15.89 0.10
N SER A 287 -33.28 -14.64 0.56
CA SER A 287 -34.12 -14.30 1.69
C SER A 287 -35.55 -14.48 1.20
N ILE A 288 -36.13 -15.65 1.47
CA ILE A 288 -37.58 -15.83 1.38
C ILE A 288 -38.13 -14.89 2.44
N SER A 289 -38.56 -13.71 2.00
CA SER A 289 -39.32 -12.79 2.83
C SER A 289 -40.59 -13.54 3.20
N LYS A 290 -40.65 -14.08 4.43
CA LYS A 290 -41.91 -14.54 5.00
C LYS A 290 -42.81 -13.31 5.06
N ALA A 291 -43.77 -13.22 4.15
CA ALA A 291 -44.88 -12.30 4.28
C ALA A 291 -45.57 -12.64 5.61
N ILE A 292 -45.39 -11.78 6.61
CA ILE A 292 -46.11 -11.88 7.88
C ILE A 292 -47.54 -11.47 7.58
N TYR A 293 -48.42 -12.46 7.48
CA TYR A 293 -49.86 -12.24 7.42
C TYR A 293 -50.33 -11.80 8.80
N TYR A 294 -50.67 -10.53 8.96
CA TYR A 294 -51.38 -10.05 10.15
C TYR A 294 -52.88 -10.25 9.91
N PRO A 295 -53.58 -11.13 10.67
CA PRO A 295 -55.03 -11.20 10.58
C PRO A 295 -55.61 -9.91 11.17
N THR A 296 -56.27 -9.12 10.32
CA THR A 296 -57.06 -7.98 10.80
C THR A 296 -58.33 -8.56 11.40
N THR A 297 -58.43 -8.61 12.73
CA THR A 297 -59.70 -8.82 13.44
C THR A 297 -60.54 -7.57 13.26
N GLY A 298 -61.36 -7.56 12.21
CA GLY A 298 -62.43 -6.60 12.00
C GLY A 298 -63.76 -7.29 12.33
N ASP A 299 -64.38 -6.85 13.41
CA ASP A 299 -65.71 -7.22 13.84
C ASP A 299 -66.74 -6.47 12.96
N SER A 300 -67.66 -7.19 12.30
CA SER A 300 -69.03 -6.75 11.96
C SER A 300 -69.78 -7.77 11.10
N THR A 301 -70.79 -8.35 11.75
CA THR A 301 -72.15 -8.68 11.27
C THR A 301 -72.51 -8.49 9.78
N THR A 302 -72.99 -9.61 9.21
CA THR A 302 -74.14 -9.74 8.27
C THR A 302 -74.03 -9.17 6.84
N SER A 303 -73.93 -10.05 5.84
CA SER A 303 -75.03 -10.42 4.92
C SER A 303 -74.48 -11.02 3.61
N ARG A 304 -75.24 -11.95 3.05
CA ARG A 304 -75.00 -12.68 1.79
C ARG A 304 -74.98 -11.74 0.59
N THR A 305 -74.09 -11.98 -0.38
CA THR A 305 -74.40 -12.25 -1.81
C THR A 305 -73.11 -12.52 -2.59
N ASN A 306 -73.20 -13.45 -3.54
CA ASN A 306 -72.15 -13.79 -4.50
C ASN A 306 -71.97 -12.63 -5.50
N GLU A 307 -70.73 -12.31 -5.88
CA GLU A 307 -70.29 -12.15 -7.28
C GLU A 307 -68.81 -11.74 -7.35
N ASP A 308 -68.16 -12.17 -8.44
CA ASP A 308 -66.72 -12.09 -8.74
C ASP A 308 -66.14 -10.67 -8.62
N ALA A 309 -65.05 -10.54 -7.86
CA ALA A 309 -64.22 -9.33 -7.87
C ALA A 309 -62.74 -9.69 -8.07
N THR A 310 -62.24 -9.42 -9.28
CA THR A 310 -60.82 -9.44 -9.64
C THR A 310 -60.01 -8.54 -8.70
N VAL A 311 -59.04 -9.13 -7.99
CA VAL A 311 -58.15 -8.42 -7.06
C VAL A 311 -57.14 -7.57 -7.85
N LYS A 312 -57.28 -6.24 -7.81
CA LYS A 312 -56.22 -5.30 -8.22
C LYS A 312 -55.21 -5.16 -7.07
N LEU A 313 -53.99 -5.69 -7.28
CA LEU A 313 -52.85 -5.43 -6.41
C LEU A 313 -52.46 -3.95 -6.49
N ARG A 314 -52.66 -3.22 -5.39
CA ARG A 314 -52.18 -1.85 -5.20
C ARG A 314 -50.89 -1.91 -4.38
N THR A 315 -49.76 -1.57 -5.01
CA THR A 315 -48.49 -1.38 -4.30
C THR A 315 -48.56 -0.06 -3.53
N VAL A 316 -48.62 -0.13 -2.20
CA VAL A 316 -48.56 1.06 -1.33
C VAL A 316 -47.09 1.32 -0.99
N SER A 317 -46.50 2.39 -1.54
CA SER A 317 -45.22 2.92 -1.05
C SER A 317 -45.46 3.66 0.26
N ARG A 318 -44.90 3.18 1.37
CA ARG A 318 -45.05 3.83 2.68
C ARG A 318 -43.89 4.79 2.92
N GLN A 319 -44.16 6.09 2.77
CA GLN A 319 -43.29 7.17 3.22
C GLN A 319 -43.50 7.33 4.74
N SER A 320 -42.47 7.04 5.54
CA SER A 320 -42.53 7.14 7.00
C SER A 320 -41.80 8.39 7.47
N THR A 321 -42.58 9.35 7.96
CA THR A 321 -42.14 10.41 8.87
C THR A 321 -42.30 9.93 10.32
N GLY A 322 -41.29 10.14 11.18
CA GLY A 322 -41.49 10.22 12.62
C GLY A 322 -40.56 9.40 13.53
N ALA A 323 -39.70 10.13 14.24
CA ALA A 323 -39.08 9.86 15.55
C ALA A 323 -38.14 8.64 15.70
N LEU A 324 -36.84 8.93 15.83
CA LEU A 324 -35.78 7.94 16.08
C LEU A 324 -35.33 8.02 17.55
N SER A 325 -35.91 7.17 18.40
CA SER A 325 -35.27 6.74 19.64
C SER A 325 -34.07 5.87 19.26
N LEU A 326 -32.85 6.35 19.50
CA LEU A 326 -31.62 5.65 19.16
C LEU A 326 -31.40 4.46 20.10
N ASP A 327 -31.85 3.29 19.65
CA ASP A 327 -31.60 2.02 20.30
C ASP A 327 -30.21 1.49 19.92
N ARG A 328 -29.29 1.51 20.90
CA ARG A 328 -27.83 1.24 20.77
C ARG A 328 -27.50 -0.18 20.28
N GLU A 329 -28.47 -1.09 20.31
CA GLU A 329 -28.35 -2.48 19.88
C GLU A 329 -28.52 -2.67 18.36
N SER A 330 -29.17 -1.74 17.65
CA SER A 330 -29.44 -1.87 16.21
C SER A 330 -28.22 -1.56 15.31
N LEU A 331 -27.24 -0.81 15.82
CA LEU A 331 -26.02 -0.40 15.11
C LEU A 331 -25.02 -1.54 14.85
N TRP A 332 -25.17 -2.68 15.51
CA TRP A 332 -24.24 -3.82 15.36
C TRP A 332 -24.79 -4.94 14.48
N ARG A 333 -26.07 -4.90 14.07
CA ARG A 333 -26.65 -5.91 13.18
C ARG A 333 -26.22 -5.73 11.72
N ASP A 334 -25.63 -4.58 11.38
CA ASP A 334 -25.00 -4.31 10.08
C ASP A 334 -23.51 -4.72 10.03
N SER A 335 -22.96 -5.28 11.12
CA SER A 335 -21.55 -5.73 11.18
C SER A 335 -21.24 -6.94 10.27
N ASP A 336 -22.27 -7.61 9.76
CA ASP A 336 -22.12 -8.67 8.74
C ASP A 336 -21.85 -8.10 7.34
N ASN A 337 -22.06 -6.79 7.13
CA ASN A 337 -21.77 -6.06 5.90
C ASN A 337 -20.55 -5.12 6.02
N PHE A 338 -19.52 -5.49 6.81
CA PHE A 338 -18.20 -4.86 6.68
C PHE A 338 -17.51 -5.31 5.39
N SER A 339 -18.04 -4.84 4.27
CA SER A 339 -17.26 -4.50 3.10
C SER A 339 -16.43 -3.29 3.48
N LEU A 340 -15.15 -3.26 3.14
CA LEU A 340 -14.44 -1.98 3.04
C LEU A 340 -15.36 -1.04 2.24
N PRO A 341 -15.67 0.19 2.69
CA PRO A 341 -16.58 1.06 1.98
C PRO A 341 -15.90 1.46 0.67
N ILE A 342 -16.23 0.71 -0.36
CA ILE A 342 -16.09 1.01 -1.76
C ILE A 342 -17.41 1.68 -2.09
N MET A 343 -17.39 3.01 -2.26
CA MET A 343 -18.54 3.76 -2.76
C MET A 343 -18.80 3.33 -4.21
N ILE A 344 -19.60 2.29 -4.41
CA ILE A 344 -20.24 2.03 -5.70
C ILE A 344 -21.52 2.86 -5.69
N ASN A 345 -21.42 4.12 -6.12
CA ASN A 345 -22.60 4.87 -6.51
C ASN A 345 -22.76 4.69 -8.03
N SER A 346 -23.40 3.60 -8.44
CA SER A 346 -23.91 3.46 -9.80
C SER A 346 -25.31 4.04 -9.84
N THR A 347 -25.43 5.33 -10.14
CA THR A 347 -26.69 5.85 -10.70
C THR A 347 -26.70 5.51 -12.19
N PRO A 348 -27.71 4.78 -12.70
CA PRO A 348 -27.88 4.62 -14.14
C PRO A 348 -28.33 5.96 -14.72
N LEU A 349 -27.67 6.41 -15.80
CA LEU A 349 -28.24 7.44 -16.67
C LEU A 349 -29.50 6.85 -17.32
N GLU A 350 -30.68 7.28 -16.87
CA GLU A 350 -31.85 7.28 -17.73
C GLU A 350 -31.75 8.49 -18.65
N ALA A 351 -31.66 8.21 -19.94
CA ALA A 351 -31.95 9.18 -20.97
C ALA A 351 -33.46 9.47 -20.95
N SER A 352 -33.84 10.67 -20.54
CA SER A 352 -35.12 11.27 -20.91
C SER A 352 -34.90 12.41 -21.88
N VAL A 353 -35.65 12.33 -22.97
CA VAL A 353 -35.66 13.16 -24.15
C VAL A 353 -36.42 14.47 -23.86
N MET A 354 -35.86 15.58 -24.37
CA MET A 354 -36.43 16.90 -24.71
C MET A 354 -37.54 17.50 -23.83
N GLU A 355 -37.22 18.66 -23.25
CA GLU A 355 -38.11 19.82 -23.34
C GLU A 355 -37.26 21.08 -23.58
N GLU A 356 -37.36 21.59 -24.81
CA GLU A 356 -36.73 22.82 -25.26
C GLU A 356 -37.56 23.99 -24.69
N VAL A 357 -37.04 24.72 -23.70
CA VAL A 357 -37.67 25.97 -23.23
C VAL A 357 -36.77 27.13 -23.61
N SER A 358 -37.21 27.85 -24.64
CA SER A 358 -36.54 29.03 -25.20
C SER A 358 -36.47 30.14 -24.17
N ILE A 359 -35.26 30.65 -23.89
CA ILE A 359 -35.09 31.90 -23.16
C ILE A 359 -35.31 33.03 -24.17
N ARG A 360 -36.50 33.64 -24.15
CA ARG A 360 -36.75 34.96 -24.74
C ARG A 360 -36.32 36.01 -23.73
N GLU A 361 -35.39 36.87 -24.14
CA GLU A 361 -35.16 38.18 -23.52
C GLU A 361 -36.48 38.97 -23.55
N VAL A 362 -36.97 39.37 -22.37
CA VAL A 362 -37.92 40.46 -22.23
C VAL A 362 -37.33 41.42 -21.19
N LYS A 363 -37.02 42.60 -21.71
CA LYS A 363 -36.53 43.78 -21.03
C LYS A 363 -37.78 44.59 -20.68
N ASP A 364 -38.19 44.57 -19.42
CA ASP A 364 -39.21 45.49 -18.92
C ASP A 364 -38.72 46.18 -17.64
N SER A 365 -38.63 47.49 -17.81
CA SER A 365 -38.59 48.55 -16.82
C SER A 365 -39.87 48.58 -15.99
N GLU A 366 -39.76 48.69 -14.66
CA GLU A 366 -40.69 49.50 -13.86
C GLU A 366 -40.15 49.69 -12.42
N GLU A 367 -40.13 50.96 -12.01
CA GLU A 367 -39.76 51.49 -10.69
C GLU A 367 -40.79 51.14 -9.61
N PRO A 368 -40.42 51.28 -8.32
CA PRO A 368 -41.40 51.72 -7.33
C PRO A 368 -40.84 52.89 -6.49
N GLU A 369 -41.45 54.07 -6.61
CA GLU A 369 -41.38 55.09 -5.55
C GLU A 369 -42.77 55.69 -5.27
N GLU A 370 -43.37 55.27 -4.16
CA GLU A 370 -44.36 56.06 -3.44
C GLU A 370 -43.62 57.04 -2.53
N GLY A 371 -43.91 58.33 -2.69
CA GLY A 371 -43.38 59.40 -1.85
C GLY A 371 -44.16 59.61 -0.55
N VAL A 372 -43.62 60.50 0.31
CA VAL A 372 -44.31 61.61 1.01
C VAL A 372 -43.38 62.23 2.10
N ALA A 373 -43.48 63.56 2.25
CA ALA A 373 -42.96 64.48 3.29
C ALA A 373 -41.50 65.00 3.09
N GLU A 374 -41.20 66.19 2.54
CA GLU A 374 -41.64 67.60 2.74
C GLU A 374 -40.98 68.34 3.94
N VAL A 375 -40.31 69.46 3.60
CA VAL A 375 -39.94 70.69 4.37
C VAL A 375 -38.91 70.58 5.51
N GLN A 376 -37.63 70.93 5.32
CA GLN A 376 -37.02 72.29 5.33
C GLN A 376 -36.88 72.90 6.74
N ASP A 377 -35.67 72.75 7.29
CA ASP A 377 -35.21 73.34 8.55
C ASP A 377 -34.69 74.77 8.29
N ALA A 378 -35.09 75.71 9.14
CA ALA A 378 -34.72 77.11 9.09
C ALA A 378 -34.23 77.57 10.47
N GLY A 379 -32.97 78.01 10.52
CA GLY A 379 -32.61 79.25 11.19
C GLY A 379 -32.36 79.22 12.71
N ASP A 380 -31.07 79.39 13.03
CA ASP A 380 -30.50 80.39 13.95
C ASP A 380 -30.81 80.39 15.46
N ARG A 381 -29.69 80.27 16.21
CA ARG A 381 -29.28 80.97 17.45
C ARG A 381 -30.11 80.78 18.72
N VAL A 382 -29.45 80.33 19.80
CA VAL A 382 -28.76 81.14 20.83
C VAL A 382 -27.80 80.24 21.61
#